data_AF-A0A849WSR0-F1
#
_entry.id   AF-A0A849WSR0-F1
#
_cell.length_a   1.000
_cell.length_b   1.000
_cell.length_c   1.000
_cell.angle_alpha   90.00
_cell.angle_beta   90.00
_cell.angle_gamma   90.00
#
_symmetry.space_group_name_H-M   'P 1'
#
loop_
_entity.id
_entity.type
_entity.pdbx_description
1 polymer ?
#
loop_
_entity_poly.entity_id
_entity_poly.type
_entity_poly.pdbx_seq_one_letter_code
_entity_poly.pdbx_strand_id
1 'polypeptide(L)'
;MTSPSKTLSWLYISGFLFIIFCGVTSAIYFGTKPKSVPKISLSHFISPEDFGQNIYKRLRQEVNENHLIFLGIQENQNSNDQILVWKGFLDAIDPNFKFATLIIDSSIIKNDILQSSETISLQENPENYIEGFKKILAEKKRVAVIGPTSFFSYMIKNNFQNLLRSKVYDQKNGKVFSVDWLTFSLSSFANSAEEINTIPFPCNSSPHDLDGASELGCMILLKSKVNFRKKRIPGKYPGMLDQIGSKEYLALFAKKISN
;
A
#
# COMPACT_ATOMS: atom_id res chain seq x y z
N MET A 1 31.88 -22.32 -52.06
CA MET A 1 32.65 -22.76 -50.89
C MET A 1 32.64 -21.65 -49.85
N THR A 2 31.72 -21.68 -48.90
CA THR A 2 31.67 -20.73 -47.78
C THR A 2 32.69 -21.16 -46.74
N SER A 3 33.62 -20.26 -46.42
CA SER A 3 34.74 -20.54 -45.50
C SER A 3 34.21 -20.94 -44.10
N PRO A 4 34.63 -22.09 -43.54
CA PRO A 4 34.17 -22.60 -42.24
C PRO A 4 34.52 -21.70 -41.05
N SER A 5 35.36 -20.67 -41.23
CA SER A 5 35.66 -19.70 -40.18
C SER A 5 34.50 -18.74 -39.89
N LYS A 6 33.65 -18.46 -40.88
CA LYS A 6 32.52 -17.52 -40.74
C LYS A 6 31.35 -18.14 -39.97
N THR A 7 31.09 -19.43 -40.17
CA THR A 7 30.01 -20.15 -39.48
C THR A 7 30.32 -20.36 -38.00
N LEU A 8 31.56 -20.68 -37.66
CA LEU A 8 31.99 -20.81 -36.27
C LEU A 8 31.91 -19.47 -35.52
N SER A 9 32.36 -18.38 -36.16
CA SER A 9 32.27 -17.03 -35.59
C SER A 9 30.82 -16.60 -35.34
N TRP A 10 29.90 -16.97 -36.24
CA TRP A 10 28.48 -16.64 -36.10
C TRP A 10 27.80 -17.41 -34.96
N LEU A 11 28.19 -18.67 -34.72
CA LEU A 11 27.72 -19.46 -33.59
C LEU A 11 28.17 -18.89 -32.23
N TYR A 12 29.40 -18.38 -32.15
CA TYR A 12 29.88 -17.72 -30.93
C TYR A 12 29.12 -16.42 -30.65
N ILE A 13 28.85 -15.62 -31.69
CA ILE A 13 28.09 -14.37 -31.55
C ILE A 13 26.64 -14.66 -31.13
N SER A 14 25.99 -15.64 -31.74
CA SER A 14 24.61 -16.00 -31.38
C SER A 14 24.50 -16.60 -29.97
N GLY A 15 25.46 -17.44 -29.57
CA GLY A 15 25.54 -17.97 -28.20
C GLY A 15 25.76 -16.88 -27.16
N PHE A 16 26.63 -15.90 -27.44
CA PHE A 16 26.86 -14.76 -26.54
C PHE A 16 25.61 -13.88 -26.39
N LEU A 17 24.92 -13.57 -27.50
CA LEU A 17 23.67 -12.82 -27.47
C LEU A 17 22.57 -13.55 -26.70
N PHE A 18 22.49 -14.88 -26.83
CA PHE A 18 21.54 -15.70 -26.07
C PHE A 18 21.81 -15.63 -24.56
N ILE A 19 23.07 -15.75 -24.13
CA ILE A 19 23.45 -15.64 -22.71
C ILE A 19 23.11 -14.26 -22.15
N ILE A 20 23.41 -13.18 -22.88
CA ILE A 20 23.03 -11.82 -22.46
C ILE A 20 21.51 -11.70 -22.37
N PHE A 21 20.78 -12.18 -23.38
CA PHE A 21 19.33 -12.10 -23.40
C PHE A 21 18.73 -12.84 -22.21
N CYS A 22 19.14 -14.09 -21.94
CA CYS A 22 18.73 -14.87 -20.78
C CYS A 22 19.13 -14.21 -19.46
N GLY A 23 20.33 -13.63 -19.36
CA GLY A 23 20.79 -12.91 -18.18
C GLY A 23 19.92 -11.68 -17.88
N VAL A 24 19.61 -10.88 -18.89
CA VAL A 24 18.73 -9.70 -18.77
C VAL A 24 17.28 -10.11 -18.49
N THR A 25 16.72 -11.12 -19.18
CA THR A 25 15.36 -11.60 -18.88
C THR A 25 15.27 -12.18 -17.49
N SER A 26 16.26 -12.96 -17.05
CA SER A 26 16.32 -13.50 -15.69
C SER A 26 16.46 -12.37 -14.67
N ALA A 27 17.28 -11.37 -14.92
CA ALA A 27 17.39 -10.19 -14.06
C ALA A 27 16.10 -9.34 -14.02
N ILE A 28 15.29 -9.31 -15.08
CA ILE A 28 13.99 -8.62 -15.07
C ILE A 28 12.90 -9.47 -14.42
N TYR A 29 12.93 -10.79 -14.65
CA TYR A 29 11.92 -11.72 -14.15
C TYR A 29 12.12 -12.04 -12.66
N PHE A 30 13.38 -12.15 -12.22
CA PHE A 30 13.74 -12.45 -10.84
C PHE A 30 14.35 -11.26 -10.08
N GLY A 31 14.87 -10.25 -10.78
CA GLY A 31 15.62 -9.15 -10.17
C GLY A 31 14.77 -7.90 -9.96
N THR A 32 14.75 -7.49 -8.70
CA THR A 32 14.19 -6.23 -8.18
C THR A 32 12.67 -6.18 -8.16
N LYS A 33 12.07 -6.91 -7.21
CA LYS A 33 10.86 -6.37 -6.56
C LYS A 33 11.16 -4.90 -6.20
N PRO A 34 10.31 -3.93 -6.61
CA PRO A 34 10.59 -2.53 -6.40
C PRO A 34 10.87 -2.31 -4.91
N LYS A 35 12.08 -1.86 -4.59
CA LYS A 35 12.47 -1.60 -3.21
C LYS A 35 11.62 -0.45 -2.70
N SER A 36 10.93 -0.67 -1.58
CA SER A 36 10.15 0.38 -0.93
C SER A 36 10.99 1.65 -0.71
N VAL A 37 10.47 2.81 -1.07
CA VAL A 37 11.17 4.10 -0.88
C VAL A 37 10.63 4.79 0.37
N PRO A 38 11.46 5.05 1.40
CA PRO A 38 10.99 5.68 2.63
C PRO A 38 10.61 7.15 2.37
N LYS A 39 9.35 7.49 2.64
CA LYS A 39 8.83 8.87 2.60
C LYS A 39 8.89 9.54 3.96
N ILE A 40 8.60 8.78 5.03
CA ILE A 40 8.80 9.17 6.43
C ILE A 40 9.58 8.04 7.09
N SER A 41 10.82 8.31 7.50
CA SER A 41 11.61 7.36 8.28
C SER A 41 11.01 7.19 9.69
N LEU A 42 11.37 6.11 10.38
CA LEU A 42 10.88 5.83 11.73
C LEU A 42 11.01 7.07 12.63
N SER A 43 9.85 7.60 13.02
CA SER A 43 9.69 8.81 13.81
C SER A 43 8.72 8.54 14.95
N HIS A 44 8.73 9.42 15.95
CA HIS A 44 7.92 9.27 17.17
C HIS A 44 6.98 10.46 17.32
N PHE A 45 5.68 10.18 17.28
CA PHE A 45 4.60 11.17 17.29
C PHE A 45 3.95 11.27 18.67
N ILE A 46 3.40 12.44 19.01
CA ILE A 46 2.76 12.66 20.31
C ILE A 46 1.36 12.03 20.30
N SER A 47 0.63 12.17 19.20
CA SER A 47 -0.67 11.54 18.98
C SER A 47 -0.76 10.81 17.62
N PRO A 48 -1.77 9.95 17.41
CA PRO A 48 -2.05 9.36 16.10
C PRO A 48 -2.36 10.40 15.01
N GLU A 49 -3.09 11.46 15.36
CA GLU A 49 -3.43 12.55 14.44
C GLU A 49 -2.18 13.25 13.92
N ASP A 50 -1.19 13.48 14.79
CA ASP A 50 0.09 14.08 14.39
C ASP A 50 0.75 13.26 13.27
N PHE A 51 0.71 11.93 13.37
CA PHE A 51 1.24 11.07 12.30
C PHE A 51 0.46 11.28 11.00
N GLY A 52 -0.86 11.29 11.06
CA GLY A 52 -1.73 11.58 9.91
C GLY A 52 -1.44 12.92 9.23
N GLN A 53 -1.32 13.99 10.03
CA GLN A 53 -0.95 15.32 9.53
C GLN A 53 0.42 15.30 8.83
N ASN A 54 1.39 14.56 9.37
CA ASN A 54 2.71 14.43 8.78
C ASN A 54 2.69 13.63 7.47
N ILE A 55 1.83 12.62 7.34
CA ILE A 55 1.60 11.91 6.07
C ILE A 55 1.13 12.91 5.01
N TYR A 56 0.11 13.72 5.31
CA TYR A 56 -0.38 14.75 4.37
C TYR A 56 0.71 15.77 4.02
N LYS A 57 1.40 16.33 5.02
CA LYS A 57 2.49 17.31 4.79
C LYS A 57 3.56 16.75 3.85
N ARG A 58 3.90 15.46 3.98
CA ARG A 58 4.94 14.83 3.16
C ARG A 58 4.48 14.53 1.75
N LEU A 59 3.19 14.26 1.55
CA LEU A 59 2.59 13.84 0.27
C LEU A 59 1.56 14.85 -0.25
N ARG A 60 1.70 16.13 0.13
CA ARG A 60 0.71 17.18 -0.16
C ARG A 60 0.43 17.29 -1.65
N GLN A 61 1.49 17.25 -2.46
CA GLN A 61 1.37 17.34 -3.91
C GLN A 61 0.61 16.14 -4.45
N GLU A 62 1.03 14.93 -4.10
CA GLU A 62 0.40 13.70 -4.58
C GLU A 62 -1.08 13.64 -4.17
N VAL A 63 -1.42 14.00 -2.93
CA VAL A 63 -2.80 14.01 -2.43
C VAL A 63 -3.65 15.08 -3.12
N ASN A 64 -3.10 16.26 -3.39
CA ASN A 64 -3.83 17.33 -4.05
C ASN A 64 -4.09 17.00 -5.54
N GLU A 65 -3.16 16.32 -6.21
CA GLU A 65 -3.29 15.91 -7.62
C GLU A 65 -4.28 14.76 -7.86
N ASN A 66 -4.54 13.93 -6.85
CA ASN A 66 -5.46 12.80 -6.98
C ASN A 66 -6.85 13.11 -6.40
N HIS A 67 -7.88 12.65 -7.10
CA HIS A 67 -9.28 12.91 -6.74
C HIS A 67 -9.86 11.75 -5.92
N LEU A 68 -9.40 10.53 -6.15
CA LEU A 68 -9.80 9.35 -5.38
C LEU A 68 -8.64 8.90 -4.51
N ILE A 69 -8.89 8.74 -3.21
CA ILE A 69 -7.93 8.15 -2.27
C ILE A 69 -8.56 6.99 -1.49
N PHE A 70 -7.80 5.92 -1.34
CA PHE A 70 -8.14 4.80 -0.46
C PHE A 70 -7.28 4.85 0.79
N LEU A 71 -7.92 4.81 1.95
CA LEU A 71 -7.34 4.89 3.27
C LEU A 71 -7.63 3.57 4.02
N GLY A 72 -6.67 2.66 3.94
CA GLY A 72 -6.73 1.35 4.57
C GLY A 72 -6.56 1.45 6.07
N ILE A 73 -7.37 0.70 6.82
CA ILE A 73 -7.22 0.47 8.26
C ILE A 73 -7.01 -1.03 8.45
N GLN A 74 -6.01 -1.40 9.25
CA GLN A 74 -5.85 -2.79 9.64
C GLN A 74 -6.86 -3.14 10.74
N GLU A 75 -7.65 -4.18 10.50
CA GLU A 75 -8.56 -4.77 11.48
C GLU A 75 -7.75 -5.41 12.63
N ASN A 76 -7.62 -4.66 13.73
CA ASN A 76 -6.97 -5.14 14.95
C ASN A 76 -7.44 -4.32 16.16
N GLN A 77 -6.87 -4.61 17.34
CA GLN A 77 -7.18 -3.90 18.60
C GLN A 77 -6.86 -2.39 18.58
N ASN A 78 -6.10 -1.89 17.60
CA ASN A 78 -5.69 -0.49 17.46
C ASN A 78 -6.48 0.26 16.39
N SER A 79 -7.64 -0.28 15.95
CA SER A 79 -8.46 0.34 14.91
C SER A 79 -8.81 1.80 15.24
N ASN A 80 -9.10 2.11 16.51
CA ASN A 80 -9.41 3.48 16.95
C ASN A 80 -8.25 4.47 16.73
N ASP A 81 -7.03 4.10 17.14
CA ASP A 81 -5.86 4.95 16.92
C ASP A 81 -5.59 5.13 15.41
N GLN A 82 -5.80 4.08 14.61
CA GLN A 82 -5.69 4.15 13.15
C GLN A 82 -6.73 5.06 12.51
N ILE A 83 -7.97 5.06 13.02
CA ILE A 83 -9.02 6.02 12.61
C ILE A 83 -8.56 7.45 12.93
N LEU A 84 -7.95 7.68 14.09
CA LEU A 84 -7.41 9.00 14.46
C LEU A 84 -6.25 9.44 13.56
N VAL A 85 -5.40 8.52 13.09
CA VAL A 85 -4.40 8.83 12.04
C VAL A 85 -5.11 9.39 10.81
N TRP A 86 -6.16 8.73 10.32
CA TRP A 86 -6.88 9.21 9.14
C TRP A 86 -7.69 10.48 9.37
N LYS A 87 -8.22 10.68 10.58
CA LYS A 87 -8.79 11.96 10.98
C LYS A 87 -7.75 13.09 10.89
N GLY A 88 -6.58 12.92 11.50
CA GLY A 88 -5.50 13.91 11.44
C GLY A 88 -5.02 14.18 10.02
N PHE A 89 -4.98 13.15 9.17
CA PHE A 89 -4.68 13.30 7.74
C PHE A 89 -5.73 14.15 7.03
N LEU A 90 -7.02 13.83 7.18
CA LEU A 90 -8.13 14.53 6.51
C LEU A 90 -8.28 15.98 6.99
N ASP A 91 -8.10 16.22 8.30
CA ASP A 91 -8.17 17.56 8.90
C ASP A 91 -7.03 18.47 8.44
N ALA A 92 -5.87 17.90 8.09
CA ALA A 92 -4.72 18.64 7.60
C ALA A 92 -4.87 19.14 6.16
N ILE A 93 -5.82 18.60 5.40
CA ILE A 93 -5.98 18.91 3.99
C ILE A 93 -6.40 20.37 3.82
N ASP A 94 -5.69 21.07 2.95
CA ASP A 94 -6.01 22.44 2.54
C ASP A 94 -7.51 22.57 2.21
N PRO A 95 -8.21 23.61 2.70
CA PRO A 95 -9.65 23.79 2.45
C PRO A 95 -10.06 23.72 0.98
N ASN A 96 -9.19 24.20 0.07
CA ASN A 96 -9.41 24.20 -1.38
C ASN A 96 -9.32 22.79 -2.02
N PHE A 97 -8.72 21.83 -1.32
CA PHE A 97 -8.49 20.46 -1.81
C PHE A 97 -9.22 19.40 -0.98
N LYS A 98 -10.14 19.81 -0.10
CA LYS A 98 -10.92 18.89 0.72
C LYS A 98 -11.72 17.89 -0.13
N PHE A 99 -11.85 16.68 0.40
CA PHE A 99 -12.70 15.65 -0.19
C PHE A 99 -14.17 16.00 0.06
N ALA A 100 -14.96 16.02 -1.01
CA ALA A 100 -16.38 16.37 -0.95
C ALA A 100 -17.23 15.22 -0.41
N THR A 101 -16.75 13.98 -0.58
CA THR A 101 -17.44 12.77 -0.15
C THR A 101 -16.48 11.89 0.63
N LEU A 102 -16.91 11.47 1.81
CA LEU A 102 -16.23 10.45 2.60
C LEU A 102 -17.08 9.17 2.61
N ILE A 103 -16.52 8.11 2.02
CA ILE A 103 -17.14 6.78 2.01
C ILE A 103 -16.43 5.93 3.06
N ILE A 104 -17.18 5.28 3.95
CA ILE A 104 -16.62 4.37 4.96
C ILE A 104 -17.19 2.97 4.76
N ASP A 105 -16.32 1.96 4.76
CA ASP A 105 -16.73 0.56 4.73
C ASP A 105 -17.40 0.15 6.05
N SER A 106 -18.47 -0.63 5.97
CA SER A 106 -19.26 -1.10 7.11
C SER A 106 -18.51 -2.02 8.06
N SER A 107 -17.42 -2.66 7.61
CA SER A 107 -16.54 -3.47 8.46
C SER A 107 -15.72 -2.62 9.44
N ILE A 108 -15.53 -1.33 9.15
CA ILE A 108 -14.90 -0.40 10.08
C ILE A 108 -15.93 -0.03 11.14
N ILE A 109 -15.61 -0.34 12.41
CA ILE A 109 -16.47 -0.03 13.56
C ILE A 109 -16.91 1.43 13.47
N LYS A 110 -18.23 1.66 13.36
CA LYS A 110 -18.81 3.01 13.32
C LYS A 110 -18.38 3.73 14.59
N ASN A 111 -17.58 4.78 14.40
CA ASN A 111 -17.10 5.62 15.47
C ASN A 111 -17.48 7.05 15.10
N ASP A 112 -18.06 7.81 16.04
CA ASP A 112 -18.55 9.19 15.82
C ASP A 112 -17.43 10.18 15.43
N ILE A 113 -16.19 9.70 15.41
CA ILE A 113 -14.96 10.41 15.09
C ILE A 113 -14.94 10.88 13.63
N LEU A 114 -15.46 10.08 12.69
CA LEU A 114 -15.48 10.39 11.26
C LEU A 114 -16.92 10.41 10.75
N GLN A 115 -17.39 11.60 10.34
CA GLN A 115 -18.71 11.75 9.73
C GLN A 115 -18.64 11.31 8.27
N SER A 116 -19.17 10.13 7.96
CA SER A 116 -19.28 9.65 6.59
C SER A 116 -20.46 10.25 5.85
N SER A 117 -20.29 10.49 4.56
CA SER A 117 -21.37 10.85 3.65
C SER A 117 -22.12 9.60 3.16
N GLU A 118 -21.38 8.49 3.04
CA GLU A 118 -21.89 7.23 2.49
C GLU A 118 -21.22 6.05 3.22
N THR A 119 -21.95 4.94 3.36
CA THR A 119 -21.44 3.68 3.91
C THR A 119 -21.59 2.58 2.87
N ILE A 120 -20.53 1.81 2.63
CA ILE A 120 -20.51 0.69 1.67
C ILE A 120 -20.08 -0.60 2.36
N SER A 121 -20.27 -1.75 1.71
CA SER A 121 -19.76 -3.05 2.18
C SER A 121 -18.97 -3.75 1.07
N LEU A 122 -17.65 -3.57 1.07
CA LEU A 122 -16.74 -4.17 0.08
C LEU A 122 -16.60 -5.68 0.26
N GLN A 123 -16.89 -6.21 1.45
CA GLN A 123 -16.81 -7.64 1.73
C GLN A 123 -17.96 -8.42 1.07
N GLU A 124 -19.18 -7.89 1.11
CA GLU A 124 -20.37 -8.62 0.64
C GLU A 124 -20.54 -8.52 -0.87
N ASN A 125 -20.36 -7.34 -1.46
CA ASN A 125 -20.71 -7.07 -2.84
C ASN A 125 -19.68 -6.17 -3.57
N PRO A 126 -18.41 -6.57 -3.66
CA PRO A 126 -17.36 -5.72 -4.25
C PRO A 126 -17.65 -5.33 -5.70
N GLU A 127 -18.29 -6.20 -6.50
CA GLU A 127 -18.60 -5.89 -7.90
C GLU A 127 -19.64 -4.76 -8.06
N ASN A 128 -20.58 -4.61 -7.12
CA ASN A 128 -21.65 -3.61 -7.22
C ASN A 128 -21.12 -2.17 -7.11
N TYR A 129 -19.97 -1.97 -6.46
CA TYR A 129 -19.38 -0.64 -6.28
C TYR A 129 -18.48 -0.21 -7.44
N ILE A 130 -18.11 -1.12 -8.34
CA ILE A 130 -17.15 -0.85 -9.43
C ILE A 130 -17.65 0.27 -10.34
N GLU A 131 -18.93 0.23 -10.73
CA GLU A 131 -19.52 1.27 -11.58
C GLU A 131 -19.59 2.63 -10.87
N GLY A 132 -19.81 2.63 -9.55
CA GLY A 132 -19.73 3.84 -8.72
C GLY A 132 -18.33 4.45 -8.75
N PHE A 133 -17.29 3.63 -8.57
CA PHE A 133 -15.90 4.09 -8.64
C PHE A 133 -15.49 4.56 -10.04
N LYS A 134 -15.93 3.87 -11.11
CA LYS A 134 -15.73 4.34 -12.48
C LYS A 134 -16.32 5.73 -12.70
N LYS A 135 -17.53 5.97 -12.18
CA LYS A 135 -18.19 7.26 -12.26
C LYS A 135 -17.43 8.34 -11.48
N ILE A 136 -16.97 8.04 -10.27
CA ILE A 136 -16.13 8.95 -9.47
C ILE A 136 -14.87 9.37 -10.24
N LEU A 137 -14.19 8.40 -10.87
CA LEU A 137 -12.99 8.64 -11.67
C LEU A 137 -13.30 9.48 -12.92
N ALA A 138 -14.37 9.15 -13.65
CA ALA A 138 -14.78 9.89 -14.85
C ALA A 138 -15.17 11.34 -14.56
N GLU A 139 -15.88 11.57 -13.46
CA GLU A 139 -16.33 12.90 -13.02
C GLU A 139 -15.25 13.68 -12.26
N LYS A 140 -14.09 13.06 -11.97
CA LYS A 140 -13.01 13.61 -11.15
C LYS A 140 -13.51 14.14 -9.80
N LYS A 141 -14.49 13.46 -9.20
CA LYS A 141 -15.00 13.82 -7.88
C LYS A 141 -13.92 13.56 -6.82
N ARG A 142 -13.72 14.53 -5.92
CA ARG A 142 -12.81 14.36 -4.79
C ARG A 142 -13.47 13.48 -3.71
N VAL A 143 -13.11 12.20 -3.70
CA VAL A 143 -13.64 11.19 -2.78
C VAL A 143 -12.52 10.54 -1.98
N ALA A 144 -12.72 10.44 -0.66
CA ALA A 144 -11.89 9.62 0.20
C ALA A 144 -12.69 8.38 0.62
N VAL A 145 -12.07 7.20 0.54
CA VAL A 145 -12.67 5.94 0.94
C VAL A 145 -11.86 5.31 2.06
N ILE A 146 -12.49 5.05 3.19
CA ILE A 146 -11.89 4.39 4.34
C ILE A 146 -12.45 2.97 4.44
N GLY A 147 -11.56 2.01 4.62
CA GLY A 147 -11.94 0.59 4.64
C GLY A 147 -10.75 -0.29 5.02
N PRO A 148 -10.92 -1.61 5.05
CA PRO A 148 -9.84 -2.47 5.52
C PRO A 148 -8.63 -2.48 4.59
N THR A 149 -7.43 -2.49 5.17
CA THR A 149 -6.16 -2.61 4.44
C THR A 149 -6.11 -3.90 3.61
N SER A 150 -6.79 -4.97 4.04
CA SER A 150 -6.94 -6.22 3.28
C SER A 150 -7.57 -5.99 1.89
N PHE A 151 -8.56 -5.10 1.78
CA PHE A 151 -9.22 -4.78 0.53
C PHE A 151 -8.47 -3.77 -0.33
N PHE A 152 -7.66 -2.89 0.28
CA PHE A 152 -7.03 -1.78 -0.42
C PHE A 152 -5.54 -1.99 -0.74
N SER A 153 -4.83 -2.89 -0.08
CA SER A 153 -3.37 -3.02 -0.30
C SER A 153 -3.01 -3.66 -1.63
N TYR A 154 -2.15 -3.00 -2.42
CA TYR A 154 -1.70 -3.54 -3.71
C TYR A 154 -0.90 -4.84 -3.58
N MET A 155 -0.32 -5.07 -2.40
CA MET A 155 0.45 -6.28 -2.12
C MET A 155 -0.40 -7.51 -1.82
N ILE A 156 -1.72 -7.36 -1.77
CA ILE A 156 -2.66 -8.46 -1.59
C ILE A 156 -3.28 -8.77 -2.94
N LYS A 157 -2.95 -9.94 -3.50
CA LYS A 157 -3.28 -10.29 -4.90
C LYS A 157 -4.79 -10.33 -5.17
N ASN A 158 -5.57 -10.90 -4.25
CA ASN A 158 -6.99 -11.16 -4.44
C ASN A 158 -7.85 -10.19 -3.62
N ASN A 159 -7.80 -8.90 -3.96
CA ASN A 159 -8.55 -7.88 -3.24
C ASN A 159 -9.33 -6.91 -4.14
N PHE A 160 -10.11 -6.04 -3.51
CA PHE A 160 -10.94 -5.06 -4.19
C PHE A 160 -10.12 -4.11 -5.06
N GLN A 161 -8.95 -3.66 -4.59
CA GLN A 161 -8.10 -2.75 -5.37
C GLN A 161 -7.66 -3.37 -6.71
N ASN A 162 -7.26 -4.65 -6.71
CA ASN A 162 -6.89 -5.36 -7.93
C ASN A 162 -8.09 -5.65 -8.83
N LEU A 163 -9.25 -5.99 -8.24
CA LEU A 163 -10.50 -6.12 -8.97
C LEU A 163 -10.87 -4.81 -9.68
N LEU A 164 -10.90 -3.69 -8.95
CA LEU A 164 -11.17 -2.37 -9.50
C LEU A 164 -10.19 -2.01 -10.62
N ARG A 165 -8.89 -2.21 -10.39
CA ARG A 165 -7.85 -1.98 -11.42
C ARG A 165 -8.12 -2.78 -12.69
N SER A 166 -8.44 -4.07 -12.57
CA SER A 166 -8.68 -4.94 -13.74
C SER A 166 -9.92 -4.56 -14.54
N LYS A 167 -10.93 -3.99 -13.88
CA LYS A 167 -12.22 -3.60 -14.50
C LYS A 167 -12.22 -2.17 -15.03
N VAL A 168 -11.33 -1.31 -14.52
CA VAL A 168 -11.14 0.08 -14.98
C VAL A 168 -10.11 0.15 -16.10
N TYR A 169 -8.97 -0.55 -15.95
CA TYR A 169 -7.88 -0.55 -16.92
C TYR A 169 -7.77 -1.93 -17.55
N ASP A 170 -8.08 -2.02 -18.85
CA ASP A 170 -8.00 -3.25 -19.63
C ASP A 170 -6.57 -3.82 -19.56
N GLN A 171 -6.36 -4.90 -18.79
CA GLN A 171 -5.04 -5.47 -18.53
C GLN A 171 -4.44 -6.24 -19.71
N LYS A 172 -5.09 -6.23 -20.89
CA LYS A 172 -4.68 -6.97 -22.09
C LYS A 172 -3.21 -6.78 -22.49
N ASN A 173 -2.57 -5.69 -22.07
CA ASN A 173 -1.17 -5.39 -22.40
C ASN A 173 -0.20 -5.45 -21.20
N GLY A 174 -0.63 -5.84 -20.00
CA GLY A 174 0.25 -6.01 -18.82
C GLY A 174 1.04 -4.75 -18.40
N LYS A 175 0.67 -3.55 -18.89
CA LYS A 175 1.50 -2.33 -18.82
C LYS A 175 0.92 -1.19 -17.99
N VAL A 176 -0.31 -1.30 -17.48
CA VAL A 176 -0.92 -0.19 -16.72
C VAL A 176 -0.56 -0.32 -15.24
N PHE A 177 0.63 0.18 -14.87
CA PHE A 177 1.09 0.32 -13.48
C PHE A 177 0.69 1.64 -12.82
N SER A 178 0.06 2.55 -13.59
CA SER A 178 -0.38 3.86 -13.11
C SER A 178 -1.89 3.90 -13.06
N VAL A 179 -2.45 4.05 -11.86
CA VAL A 179 -3.88 4.21 -11.61
C VAL A 179 -4.20 5.67 -11.29
N ASP A 180 -5.45 6.11 -11.43
CA ASP A 180 -5.86 7.51 -11.17
C ASP A 180 -6.33 7.75 -9.72
N TRP A 181 -5.82 6.93 -8.79
CA TRP A 181 -6.09 7.05 -7.36
C TRP A 181 -4.83 6.82 -6.53
N LEU A 182 -4.83 7.34 -5.30
CA LEU A 182 -3.83 6.99 -4.29
C LEU A 182 -4.35 5.91 -3.37
N THR A 183 -3.44 5.10 -2.85
CA THR A 183 -3.76 4.07 -1.88
C THR A 183 -2.80 4.14 -0.71
N PHE A 184 -3.35 4.23 0.49
CA PHE A 184 -2.63 4.13 1.75
C PHE A 184 -3.05 2.86 2.46
N SER A 185 -2.12 1.98 2.74
CA SER A 185 -2.33 0.79 3.58
C SER A 185 -1.78 1.08 4.96
N LEU A 186 -2.65 1.28 5.96
CA LEU A 186 -2.22 1.39 7.35
C LEU A 186 -2.12 0.02 7.98
N SER A 187 -1.02 -0.22 8.68
CA SER A 187 -0.80 -1.46 9.40
C SER A 187 0.02 -1.22 10.65
N SER A 188 -0.27 -1.98 11.71
CA SER A 188 0.60 -2.08 12.86
C SER A 188 1.83 -2.90 12.55
N PHE A 189 2.95 -2.51 13.17
CA PHE A 189 4.21 -3.20 13.07
C PHE A 189 4.74 -3.48 14.48
N ALA A 190 5.55 -4.52 14.62
CA ALA A 190 6.10 -4.90 15.91
C ALA A 190 7.24 -3.96 16.29
N ASN A 191 7.25 -3.49 17.54
CA ASN A 191 8.35 -2.72 18.10
C ASN A 191 9.42 -3.65 18.73
N SER A 192 9.07 -4.89 19.06
CA SER A 192 9.94 -5.88 19.70
C SER A 192 9.78 -7.27 19.11
N ALA A 193 10.66 -8.20 19.50
CA ALA A 193 10.59 -9.58 19.03
C ALA A 193 9.34 -10.31 19.54
N GLU A 194 8.91 -9.99 20.76
CA GLU A 194 7.75 -10.58 21.42
C GLU A 194 6.44 -10.20 20.71
N GLU A 195 6.39 -9.00 20.12
CA GLU A 195 5.22 -8.48 19.41
C GLU A 195 5.07 -9.03 17.98
N ILE A 196 6.07 -9.72 17.43
CA ILE A 196 6.03 -10.24 16.04
C ILE A 196 4.80 -11.09 15.78
N ASN A 197 4.47 -11.98 16.73
CA ASN A 197 3.36 -12.92 16.60
C ASN A 197 1.98 -12.23 16.67
N THR A 198 1.94 -10.93 17.00
CA THR A 198 0.72 -10.13 17.05
C THR A 198 0.45 -9.36 15.74
N ILE A 199 1.37 -9.42 14.77
CA ILE A 199 1.17 -8.84 13.44
C ILE A 199 0.13 -9.69 12.70
N PRO A 200 -1.02 -9.12 12.26
CA PRO A 200 -2.11 -9.92 11.73
C PRO A 200 -1.93 -10.32 10.26
N PHE A 201 -0.95 -9.75 9.55
CA PHE A 201 -0.55 -10.22 8.22
C PHE A 201 0.64 -11.18 8.37
N PRO A 202 0.44 -12.51 8.27
CA PRO A 202 1.52 -13.46 8.46
C PRO A 202 2.50 -13.41 7.29
N CYS A 203 3.80 -13.51 7.58
CA CYS A 203 4.84 -13.72 6.57
C CYS A 203 5.00 -15.22 6.31
N ASN A 204 4.05 -15.82 5.60
CA ASN A 204 4.05 -17.24 5.24
C ASN A 204 4.46 -17.43 3.77
N SER A 205 5.12 -18.55 3.44
CA SER A 205 5.33 -18.96 2.05
C SER A 205 4.17 -19.84 1.56
N SER A 206 3.96 -19.87 0.24
CA SER A 206 3.12 -20.89 -0.40
C SER A 206 3.56 -22.30 0.06
N PRO A 207 2.63 -23.22 0.40
CA PRO A 207 1.18 -23.20 0.15
C PRO A 207 0.31 -22.52 1.22
N HIS A 208 0.89 -21.91 2.26
CA HIS A 208 0.15 -21.38 3.42
C HIS A 208 -0.33 -19.93 3.26
N ASP A 209 -0.25 -19.36 2.05
CA ASP A 209 -0.69 -18.00 1.70
C ASP A 209 -2.04 -18.04 0.97
N LEU A 210 -3.10 -18.38 1.70
CA LEU A 210 -4.44 -18.54 1.13
C LEU A 210 -5.05 -17.20 0.71
N ASP A 211 -4.78 -16.14 1.47
CA ASP A 211 -5.34 -14.79 1.25
C ASP A 211 -4.45 -13.91 0.35
N GLY A 212 -3.28 -14.40 -0.05
CA GLY A 212 -2.33 -13.66 -0.87
C GLY A 212 -1.69 -12.46 -0.14
N ALA A 213 -1.69 -12.45 1.19
CA ALA A 213 -1.20 -11.35 2.03
C ALA A 213 0.25 -11.53 2.50
N SER A 214 0.89 -12.65 2.14
CA SER A 214 2.27 -12.96 2.54
C SER A 214 3.27 -11.85 2.22
N GLU A 215 3.17 -11.24 1.05
CA GLU A 215 4.09 -10.19 0.61
C GLU A 215 4.03 -8.95 1.51
N LEU A 216 2.82 -8.51 1.84
CA LEU A 216 2.58 -7.43 2.78
C LEU A 216 3.11 -7.80 4.17
N GLY A 217 2.77 -8.99 4.67
CA GLY A 217 3.20 -9.49 5.98
C GLY A 217 4.72 -9.56 6.11
N CYS A 218 5.42 -10.09 5.10
CA CYS A 218 6.87 -10.17 5.08
C CYS A 218 7.54 -8.80 5.03
N MET A 219 6.99 -7.85 4.28
CA MET A 219 7.52 -6.49 4.26
C MET A 219 7.35 -5.81 5.63
N ILE A 220 6.18 -5.93 6.26
CA ILE A 220 5.94 -5.40 7.62
C ILE A 220 6.92 -6.03 8.61
N LEU A 221 7.11 -7.35 8.56
CA LEU A 221 8.02 -8.07 9.44
C LEU A 221 9.48 -7.62 9.26
N LEU A 222 9.95 -7.49 8.01
CA LEU A 222 11.30 -7.03 7.72
C LEU A 222 11.52 -5.60 8.24
N LYS A 223 10.55 -4.69 8.01
CA LYS A 223 10.60 -3.32 8.52
C LYS A 223 10.60 -3.28 10.05
N SER A 224 9.78 -4.11 10.69
CA SER A 224 9.75 -4.27 12.15
C SER A 224 11.13 -4.66 12.68
N LYS A 225 11.73 -5.73 12.14
CA LYS A 225 13.05 -6.24 12.56
C LYS A 225 14.17 -5.20 12.42
N VAL A 226 14.18 -4.43 11.33
CA VAL A 226 15.15 -3.33 11.13
C VAL A 226 15.01 -2.26 12.22
N ASN A 227 13.81 -2.05 12.73
CA ASN A 227 13.53 -1.02 13.71
C ASN A 227 13.70 -1.46 15.17
N PHE A 228 13.80 -2.76 15.47
CA PHE A 228 14.04 -3.24 16.84
C PHE A 228 15.28 -2.64 17.50
N ARG A 229 16.30 -2.33 16.69
CA ARG A 229 17.57 -1.77 17.16
C ARG A 229 17.52 -0.25 17.33
N LYS A 230 16.44 0.42 16.91
CA LYS A 230 16.32 1.87 16.98
C LYS A 230 15.84 2.31 18.36
N LYS A 231 16.27 3.51 18.76
CA LYS A 231 15.91 4.10 20.05
C LYS A 231 14.39 4.27 20.15
N ARG A 232 13.81 3.70 21.19
CA ARG A 232 12.40 3.90 21.57
C ARG A 232 12.26 5.15 22.42
N ILE A 233 11.20 5.91 22.20
CA ILE A 233 10.88 7.10 23.00
C ILE A 233 9.60 6.81 23.79
N PRO A 234 9.69 6.63 25.13
CA PRO A 234 8.53 6.40 25.98
C PRO A 234 7.46 7.47 25.81
N GLY A 235 6.20 7.07 25.90
CA GLY A 235 5.05 7.97 25.80
C GLY A 235 4.77 8.49 24.38
N LYS A 236 5.46 8.01 23.34
CA LYS A 236 5.23 8.40 21.94
C LYS A 236 4.79 7.21 21.07
N TYR A 237 4.17 7.53 19.94
CA TYR A 237 3.74 6.58 18.91
C TYR A 237 4.79 6.44 17.82
N PRO A 238 5.36 5.25 17.59
CA PRO A 238 6.23 5.00 16.45
C PRO A 238 5.45 4.97 15.14
N GLY A 239 5.91 5.71 14.15
CA GLY A 239 5.30 5.74 12.82
C GLY A 239 6.33 5.88 11.70
N MET A 240 6.02 5.33 10.52
CA MET A 240 6.80 5.47 9.30
C MET A 240 5.92 5.29 8.06
N LEU A 241 6.40 5.79 6.91
CA LEU A 241 5.69 5.75 5.65
C LEU A 241 6.65 5.35 4.54
N ASP A 242 6.31 4.30 3.81
CA ASP A 242 7.04 3.80 2.66
C ASP A 242 6.18 3.88 1.40
N GLN A 243 6.75 4.34 0.29
CA GLN A 243 6.16 4.18 -1.03
C GLN A 243 6.50 2.79 -1.56
N ILE A 244 5.47 1.99 -1.86
CA ILE A 244 5.57 0.58 -2.24
C ILE A 244 5.14 0.31 -3.68
N GLY A 245 4.57 1.31 -4.34
CA GLY A 245 4.25 1.31 -5.77
C GLY A 245 4.28 2.74 -6.32
N SER A 246 3.73 2.95 -7.52
CA SER A 246 3.72 4.28 -8.15
C SER A 246 2.86 5.28 -7.37
N LYS A 247 1.72 4.82 -6.85
CA LYS A 247 0.73 5.59 -6.08
C LYS A 247 0.23 4.87 -4.83
N GLU A 248 1.00 3.86 -4.42
CA GLU A 248 0.70 3.00 -3.29
C GLU A 248 1.70 3.21 -2.16
N TYR A 249 1.17 3.42 -0.96
CA TYR A 249 1.92 3.73 0.24
C TYR A 249 1.56 2.77 1.37
N LEU A 250 2.57 2.31 2.09
CA LEU A 250 2.43 1.59 3.34
C LEU A 250 2.74 2.53 4.49
N ALA A 251 1.72 2.84 5.28
CA ALA A 251 1.87 3.52 6.56
C ALA A 251 1.97 2.46 7.66
N LEU A 252 3.05 2.50 8.43
CA LEU A 252 3.25 1.62 9.57
C LEU A 252 3.12 2.44 10.85
N PHE A 253 2.20 2.04 11.73
CA PHE A 253 1.89 2.76 12.96
C PHE A 253 1.71 1.80 14.12
N ALA A 254 2.53 1.94 15.16
CA ALA A 254 2.52 1.04 16.31
C ALA A 254 1.84 1.68 17.53
N LYS A 255 1.49 0.84 18.51
CA LYS A 255 0.98 1.28 19.81
C LYS A 255 1.96 2.25 20.48
N LYS A 256 1.41 3.11 21.34
CA LYS A 256 2.19 3.99 22.20
C LYS A 256 3.21 3.18 23.01
N ILE A 257 4.46 3.63 23.02
CA ILE A 257 5.50 2.99 23.84
C ILE A 257 5.16 3.25 25.31
N SER A 258 5.01 2.19 26.10
CA SER A 258 4.78 2.27 27.54
C SER A 258 5.95 2.98 28.23
N ASN A 259 5.64 3.69 29.32
CA ASN A 259 6.66 4.28 30.19
C ASN A 259 7.48 3.21 30.92
#